data_AF-A0A1D3TXI9-F1
#
_entry.id   AF-A0A1D3TXI9-F1
#
_cell.length_a   1.000
_cell.length_b   1.000
_cell.length_c   1.000
_cell.angle_alpha   90.00
_cell.angle_beta   90.00
_cell.angle_gamma   90.00
#
_symmetry.space_group_name_H-M   'P 1'
#
loop_
_entity.id
_entity.type
_entity.pdbx_description
1 polymer ?
#
loop_
_entity_poly.entity_id
_entity_poly.type
_entity_poly.pdbx_seq_one_letter_code
_entity_poly.pdbx_strand_id
1 'polypeptide(L)'
;METSRIEKINMENIIYDHAKNCLKRYARMEGKGINEKIRYECALLIYGIRQQYRVDTRNYTVSLHTYEGEIARVFIQQSRLRENEAFYEEALEACKNAMEYIEMVLSPRLEVMSMAC
;
A
#
# COMPACT_ATOMS: atom_id res chain seq x y z
N MET A 1 -20.62 -1.92 -16.40
CA MET A 1 -20.21 -1.41 -15.07
C MET A 1 -19.77 -2.53 -14.12
N GLU A 2 -20.36 -3.72 -14.16
CA GLU A 2 -19.95 -4.89 -13.35
C GLU A 2 -18.48 -5.32 -13.57
N THR A 3 -18.03 -5.33 -14.83
CA THR A 3 -16.69 -5.81 -15.25
C THR A 3 -15.56 -5.00 -14.62
N SER A 4 -15.67 -3.67 -14.59
CA SER A 4 -14.69 -2.77 -13.98
C SER A 4 -14.55 -2.95 -12.47
N ARG A 5 -15.62 -3.34 -11.77
CA ARG A 5 -15.58 -3.64 -10.33
C ARG A 5 -14.83 -4.94 -10.04
N ILE A 6 -15.09 -5.98 -10.83
CA ILE A 6 -14.43 -7.28 -10.69
C ILE A 6 -12.92 -7.14 -10.97
N GLU A 7 -12.55 -6.41 -12.02
CA GLU A 7 -11.15 -6.11 -12.35
C GLU A 7 -10.44 -5.39 -11.20
N LYS A 8 -11.08 -4.39 -10.60
CA LYS A 8 -10.53 -3.66 -9.45
C LYS A 8 -10.27 -4.56 -8.24
N ILE A 9 -11.22 -5.44 -7.90
CA ILE A 9 -11.07 -6.40 -6.79
C ILE A 9 -9.95 -7.40 -7.08
N ASN A 10 -9.83 -7.87 -8.33
CA ASN A 10 -8.77 -8.78 -8.73
C ASN A 10 -7.38 -8.13 -8.57
N MET A 11 -7.22 -6.90 -9.06
CA MET A 11 -5.98 -6.14 -8.91
C MET A 11 -5.62 -5.90 -7.44
N GLU A 12 -6.61 -5.55 -6.61
CA GLU A 12 -6.40 -5.35 -5.17
C GLU A 12 -5.87 -6.63 -4.50
N ASN A 13 -6.42 -7.79 -4.85
CA ASN A 13 -5.96 -9.09 -4.32
C ASN A 13 -4.55 -9.45 -4.79
N ILE A 14 -4.21 -9.19 -6.05
CA ILE A 14 -2.86 -9.43 -6.59
C ILE A 14 -1.82 -8.64 -5.79
N ILE A 15 -2.05 -7.33 -5.60
CA ILE A 15 -1.14 -6.45 -4.85
C ILE A 15 -0.99 -6.93 -3.40
N TYR A 16 -2.10 -7.26 -2.74
CA TYR A 16 -2.07 -7.73 -1.36
C TYR A 16 -1.37 -9.08 -1.20
N ASP A 17 -1.61 -10.04 -2.09
CA ASP A 17 -0.97 -11.35 -2.01
C ASP A 17 0.54 -11.24 -2.25
N HIS A 18 0.98 -10.34 -3.12
CA HIS A 18 2.39 -10.00 -3.27
C HIS A 18 2.97 -9.47 -1.96
N ALA A 19 2.34 -8.49 -1.32
CA ALA A 19 2.75 -7.95 -0.02
C ALA A 19 2.82 -9.05 1.07
N LYS A 20 1.81 -9.91 1.14
CA LYS A 20 1.76 -11.05 2.07
C LYS A 20 2.92 -12.02 1.84
N ASN A 21 3.29 -12.27 0.59
CA ASN A 21 4.43 -13.11 0.25
C ASN A 21 5.77 -12.45 0.65
N CYS A 22 5.90 -11.13 0.48
CA CYS A 22 7.04 -10.38 1.02
C CYS A 22 7.15 -10.57 2.54
N LEU A 23 6.07 -10.40 3.31
CA LEU A 23 6.09 -10.58 4.77
C LEU A 23 6.51 -11.99 5.20
N LYS A 24 6.04 -13.03 4.52
CA LYS A 24 6.46 -14.42 4.79
C LYS A 24 7.95 -14.64 4.58
N ARG A 25 8.55 -13.98 3.59
CA ARG A 25 10.00 -14.01 3.34
C ARG A 25 10.78 -13.25 4.41
N TYR A 26 10.24 -12.13 4.91
CA TYR A 26 10.85 -11.34 5.99
C TYR A 26 11.10 -12.16 7.26
N ALA A 27 10.05 -12.80 7.76
CA ALA A 27 10.05 -13.49 9.06
C ALA A 27 11.05 -14.64 9.15
N ARG A 28 11.68 -15.01 8.03
CA ARG A 28 12.60 -16.13 7.90
C ARG A 28 14.07 -15.69 7.72
N MET A 29 14.38 -14.41 7.83
CA MET A 29 15.71 -13.86 7.47
C MET A 29 16.27 -12.89 8.51
N GLU A 30 17.48 -13.13 9.01
CA GLU A 30 18.27 -12.23 9.88
C GLU A 30 19.15 -11.28 9.05
N GLY A 31 19.33 -10.03 9.54
CA GLY A 31 20.27 -9.04 8.98
C GLY A 31 19.83 -8.44 7.64
N LYS A 32 19.26 -7.23 7.65
CA LYS A 32 18.64 -6.63 6.45
C LYS A 32 19.21 -5.27 6.08
N GLY A 33 19.41 -5.07 4.78
CA GLY A 33 19.76 -3.78 4.17
C GLY A 33 18.55 -2.85 4.03
N ILE A 34 18.79 -1.58 3.69
CA ILE A 34 17.78 -0.51 3.65
C ILE A 34 16.67 -0.82 2.64
N ASN A 35 17.01 -1.12 1.38
CA ASN A 35 16.03 -1.45 0.35
C ASN A 35 15.15 -2.65 0.72
N GLU A 36 15.75 -3.70 1.29
CA GLU A 36 14.97 -4.84 1.76
C GLU A 36 13.97 -4.40 2.83
N LYS A 37 14.43 -3.64 3.83
CA LYS A 37 13.57 -3.06 4.88
C LYS A 37 12.42 -2.25 4.28
N ILE A 38 12.67 -1.41 3.26
CA ILE A 38 11.64 -0.64 2.56
C ILE A 38 10.59 -1.55 1.92
N ARG A 39 11.02 -2.61 1.21
CA ARG A 39 10.10 -3.61 0.63
C ARG A 39 9.12 -4.16 1.67
N TYR A 40 9.61 -4.40 2.88
CA TYR A 40 8.80 -4.93 3.97
C TYR A 40 7.92 -3.90 4.64
N GLU A 41 8.41 -2.68 4.85
CA GLU A 41 7.62 -1.59 5.40
C GLU A 41 6.43 -1.25 4.49
N CYS A 42 6.63 -1.26 3.17
CA CYS A 42 5.55 -1.14 2.19
C CYS A 42 4.56 -2.31 2.27
N ALA A 43 5.06 -3.54 2.42
CA ALA A 43 4.19 -4.71 2.58
C ALA A 43 3.35 -4.67 3.88
N LEU A 44 3.93 -4.18 4.98
CA LEU A 44 3.23 -3.96 6.24
C LEU A 44 2.15 -2.89 6.11
N LEU A 45 2.43 -1.81 5.37
CA LEU A 45 1.45 -0.76 5.10
C LEU A 45 0.23 -1.32 4.38
N ILE A 46 0.43 -2.05 3.27
CA ILE A 46 -0.65 -2.70 2.52
C ILE A 46 -1.44 -3.65 3.42
N TYR A 47 -0.75 -4.45 4.22
CA TYR A 47 -1.40 -5.38 5.14
C TYR A 47 -2.25 -4.66 6.19
N GLY A 48 -1.72 -3.60 6.79
CA GLY A 48 -2.42 -2.77 7.77
C GLY A 48 -3.69 -2.15 7.20
N ILE A 49 -3.57 -1.49 6.04
CA ILE A 49 -4.73 -0.93 5.31
C ILE A 49 -5.74 -2.03 5.03
N ARG A 50 -5.32 -3.19 4.50
CA ARG A 50 -6.26 -4.25 4.20
C ARG A 50 -6.94 -4.81 5.44
N GLN A 51 -6.27 -4.93 6.59
CA GLN A 51 -6.94 -5.38 7.81
C GLN A 51 -7.94 -4.35 8.33
N GLN A 52 -7.56 -3.08 8.31
CA GLN A 52 -8.39 -1.98 8.79
C GLN A 52 -9.65 -1.79 7.92
N TYR A 53 -9.54 -2.11 6.63
CA TYR A 53 -10.54 -1.80 5.62
C TYR A 53 -11.00 -3.05 4.82
N ARG A 54 -10.87 -4.26 5.40
CA ARG A 54 -11.04 -5.56 4.72
C ARG A 54 -12.45 -5.91 4.26
N VAL A 55 -13.46 -5.16 4.70
CA VAL A 55 -14.88 -5.53 4.50
C VAL A 55 -15.54 -4.52 3.55
N ASP A 56 -16.12 -5.02 2.46
CA ASP A 56 -16.99 -4.30 1.50
C ASP A 56 -18.27 -3.85 2.25
N THR A 57 -18.87 -2.67 2.15
CA THR A 57 -19.01 -1.65 1.10
C THR A 57 -19.20 -0.31 1.82
N ARG A 58 -18.55 0.78 1.39
CA ARG A 58 -18.96 2.20 1.61
C ARG A 58 -19.25 2.72 3.03
N ASN A 59 -19.16 1.91 4.08
CA ASN A 59 -19.66 2.26 5.43
C ASN A 59 -18.63 2.91 6.35
N TYR A 60 -17.40 3.07 5.89
CA TYR A 60 -16.39 3.83 6.61
C TYR A 60 -15.78 4.85 5.66
N THR A 61 -15.65 6.07 6.16
CA THR A 61 -14.95 7.15 5.51
C THR A 61 -13.52 7.20 6.03
N VAL A 62 -12.61 7.69 5.20
CA VAL A 62 -11.21 7.93 5.53
C VAL A 62 -11.01 9.42 5.54
N SER A 63 -10.48 9.96 6.64
CA SER A 63 -10.15 11.39 6.70
C SER A 63 -9.04 11.74 5.70
N LEU A 64 -9.02 12.99 5.22
CA LEU A 64 -7.93 13.49 4.38
C LEU A 64 -6.56 13.31 5.05
N HIS A 65 -6.49 13.57 6.35
CA HIS A 65 -5.26 13.40 7.13
C HIS A 65 -4.74 11.94 7.09
N THR A 66 -5.63 10.95 7.20
CA THR A 66 -5.24 9.54 7.12
C THR A 66 -4.75 9.17 5.71
N TYR A 67 -5.48 9.61 4.68
CA TYR A 67 -5.10 9.36 3.28
C TYR A 67 -3.73 9.95 2.94
N GLU A 68 -3.53 11.24 3.26
CA GLU A 68 -2.25 11.94 3.05
C GLU A 68 -1.11 11.32 3.88
N GLY A 69 -1.42 10.88 5.12
CA GLY A 69 -0.46 10.20 5.98
C GLY A 69 0.07 8.90 5.38
N GLU A 70 -0.80 8.06 4.81
CA GLU A 70 -0.39 6.82 4.15
C GLU A 70 0.44 7.07 2.88
N ILE A 71 0.05 8.06 2.08
CA ILE A 71 0.83 8.51 0.91
C ILE A 71 2.22 9.01 1.32
N ALA A 72 2.29 9.86 2.34
CA ALA A 72 3.54 10.41 2.83
C ALA A 72 4.47 9.31 3.34
N ARG A 73 3.94 8.26 4.00
CA ARG A 73 4.72 7.10 4.42
C ARG A 73 5.39 6.41 3.23
N VAL A 74 4.67 6.18 2.13
CA VAL A 74 5.24 5.57 0.92
C VAL A 74 6.32 6.48 0.31
N PHE A 75 6.06 7.78 0.18
CA PHE A 75 7.05 8.73 -0.34
C PHE A 75 8.33 8.79 0.49
N ILE A 76 8.21 8.79 1.82
CA ILE A 76 9.36 8.74 2.71
C ILE A 76 10.18 7.47 2.45
N GLN A 77 9.54 6.31 2.29
CA GLN A 77 10.28 5.09 1.96
C GLN A 77 10.93 5.13 0.58
N GLN A 78 10.21 5.59 -0.43
CA GLN A 78 10.74 5.72 -1.77
C GLN A 78 11.96 6.66 -1.82
N SER A 79 11.95 7.75 -1.06
CA SER A 79 13.07 8.70 -0.98
C SER A 79 14.36 8.12 -0.38
N ARG A 80 14.25 7.01 0.35
CA ARG A 80 15.38 6.33 0.98
C ARG A 80 16.01 5.28 0.07
N LEU A 81 15.37 4.95 -1.05
CA LEU A 81 15.89 3.96 -1.99
C LEU A 81 17.19 4.44 -2.63
N ARG A 82 18.13 3.51 -2.79
CA ARG A 82 19.39 3.76 -3.50
C ARG A 82 19.58 2.69 -4.56
N GLU A 83 19.79 3.14 -5.80
CA GLU A 83 19.90 2.27 -6.98
C GLU A 83 20.99 1.22 -6.87
N ASN A 84 22.07 1.52 -6.15
CA ASN A 84 23.24 0.65 -6.00
C ASN A 84 23.11 -0.38 -4.86
N GLU A 85 22.01 -0.37 -4.11
CA GLU A 85 21.80 -1.31 -3.02
C GLU A 85 21.03 -2.56 -3.47
N ALA A 86 21.32 -3.69 -2.84
CA ALA A 86 20.63 -4.96 -3.12
C ALA A 86 19.11 -4.80 -2.97
N PHE A 87 18.34 -5.47 -3.82
CA PHE A 87 16.87 -5.45 -3.83
C PHE A 87 16.24 -4.09 -4.16
N TYR A 88 16.97 -3.17 -4.81
CA TYR A 88 16.43 -1.86 -5.20
C TYR A 88 15.16 -1.97 -6.03
N GLU A 89 15.17 -2.80 -7.07
CA GLU A 89 14.04 -2.95 -7.98
C GLU A 89 12.81 -3.49 -7.24
N GLU A 90 12.97 -4.51 -6.40
CA GLU A 90 11.85 -5.05 -5.63
C GLU A 90 11.36 -4.09 -4.54
N ALA A 91 12.23 -3.24 -4.00
CA ALA A 91 11.86 -2.22 -3.03
C ALA A 91 11.11 -1.05 -3.67
N LEU A 92 11.55 -0.62 -4.86
CA LEU A 92 10.84 0.36 -5.68
C LEU A 92 9.47 -0.17 -6.09
N GLU A 93 9.40 -1.43 -6.53
CA GLU A 93 8.16 -2.08 -6.91
C GLU A 93 7.20 -2.21 -5.73
N ALA A 94 7.70 -2.49 -4.53
CA ALA A 94 6.86 -2.50 -3.33
C ALA A 94 6.32 -1.11 -2.97
N CYS A 95 7.07 -0.02 -3.21
CA CYS A 95 6.57 1.34 -3.04
C CYS A 95 5.43 1.64 -4.03
N LYS A 96 5.59 1.25 -5.30
CA LYS A 96 4.54 1.41 -6.33
C LYS A 96 3.27 0.66 -5.96
N ASN A 97 3.41 -0.63 -5.62
CA ASN A 97 2.31 -1.47 -5.15
C ASN A 97 1.59 -0.86 -3.94
N ALA A 98 2.32 -0.30 -2.98
CA ALA A 98 1.72 0.36 -1.82
C ALA A 98 0.93 1.62 -2.21
N MET A 99 1.47 2.44 -3.10
CA MET A 99 0.76 3.61 -3.63
C MET A 99 -0.51 3.21 -4.40
N GLU A 100 -0.41 2.23 -5.28
CA GLU A 100 -1.56 1.71 -6.01
C GLU A 100 -2.65 1.17 -5.07
N TYR A 101 -2.25 0.45 -4.01
CA TYR A 101 -3.20 -0.05 -3.03
C TYR A 101 -3.92 1.09 -2.28
N ILE A 102 -3.18 2.15 -1.90
CA ILE A 102 -3.76 3.34 -1.28
C ILE A 102 -4.78 4.01 -2.22
N GLU A 103 -4.44 4.18 -3.50
CA GLU A 103 -5.35 4.76 -4.49
C GLU A 103 -6.57 3.88 -4.76
N MET A 104 -6.39 2.56 -4.79
CA MET A 104 -7.51 1.66 -5.04
C MET A 104 -8.45 1.55 -3.84
N VAL A 105 -7.92 1.61 -2.62
CA VAL A 105 -8.67 1.35 -1.39
C VAL A 105 -9.04 2.63 -0.65
N LEU A 106 -8.12 3.56 -0.39
CA LEU A 106 -8.41 4.73 0.43
C LEU A 106 -9.06 5.86 -0.36
N SER A 107 -8.57 6.17 -1.57
CA SER A 107 -9.07 7.30 -2.39
C SER A 107 -10.60 7.28 -2.61
N PRO A 108 -11.25 6.13 -2.96
CA PRO A 108 -12.71 6.07 -3.13
C PRO A 108 -13.52 6.26 -1.83
N ARG A 109 -12.84 6.28 -0.68
CA ARG A 109 -13.43 6.35 0.66
C ARG A 109 -13.05 7.67 1.36
N LEU A 110 -12.32 8.53 0.68
CA LEU A 110 -11.92 9.83 1.19
C LEU A 110 -13.16 10.66 1.49
N GLU A 111 -13.29 11.11 2.74
CA GLU A 111 -14.30 12.09 3.12
C GLU A 111 -13.89 13.44 2.56
N VAL A 112 -14.30 13.71 1.33
CA VAL A 112 -14.24 15.06 0.80
C VAL A 112 -15.33 15.82 1.54
N MET A 113 -14.94 16.59 2.56
CA MET A 113 -15.85 17.58 3.14
C MET A 113 -16.38 18.39 1.96
N SER A 114 -17.65 18.20 1.61
CA SER A 114 -18.33 19.13 0.71
C SER A 114 -18.40 20.44 1.47
N MET A 115 -17.39 21.29 1.30
CA MET A 115 -17.49 22.69 1.64
C MET A 115 -18.50 23.27 0.66
N ALA A 116 -19.78 23.17 1.03
CA ALA A 116 -20.75 24.16 0.64
C ALA A 116 -20.28 25.49 1.25
N CYS A 117 -19.64 26.31 0.41
CA CYS A 117 -19.66 27.76 0.53
C CYS A 117 -20.62 28.27 -0.53
#